data_AF-A0A1V9WZP0-F1
#
_entry.id   AF-A0A1V9WZP0-F1
#
_cell.length_a   1.000
_cell.length_b   1.000
_cell.length_c   1.000
_cell.angle_alpha   90.00
_cell.angle_beta   90.00
_cell.angle_gamma   90.00
#
_symmetry.space_group_name_H-M   'P 1'
#
loop_
_entity.id
_entity.type
_entity.pdbx_description
1 polymer ?
#
loop_
_entity_poly.entity_id
_entity_poly.type
_entity_poly.pdbx_seq_one_letter_code
_entity_poly.pdbx_strand_id
1 'polypeptide(L)' 'MEIPIVTIEEITEAGAGIPTGKAPGPDGIPAEALKTLAKTRPEFLAKVATKLLRTGTFPREWKRGRLVLIPKAGKPL' A
#
# COMPACT_ATOMS: atom_id res chain seq x y z
N MET A 1 -17.66 -5.86 18.51
CA MET A 1 -16.54 -4.90 18.61
C MET A 1 -16.70 -3.94 17.44
N GLU A 2 -16.89 -2.65 17.70
CA GLU A 2 -17.06 -1.67 16.63
C GLU A 2 -15.70 -1.30 16.05
N ILE A 3 -15.56 -1.39 14.73
CA ILE A 3 -14.31 -1.01 14.06
C ILE A 3 -14.34 0.51 13.84
N PRO A 4 -13.38 1.25 14.42
CA PRO A 4 -13.34 2.71 14.31
C PRO A 4 -13.14 3.15 12.86
N ILE A 5 -13.57 4.39 12.57
CA ILE A 5 -13.38 5.01 11.26
C ILE A 5 -11.91 5.41 11.14
N VAL A 6 -11.30 5.09 9.99
CA VAL A 6 -9.94 5.54 9.67
C VAL A 6 -9.96 7.04 9.40
N THR A 7 -9.08 7.79 10.05
CA THR A 7 -9.03 9.25 9.95
C THR A 7 -8.17 9.74 8.79
N ILE A 8 -8.29 11.03 8.46
CA ILE A 8 -7.45 11.67 7.44
C ILE A 8 -6.00 11.75 7.92
N GLU A 9 -5.80 11.99 9.22
CA GLU A 9 -4.50 12.06 9.87
C GLU A 9 -3.77 10.72 9.76
N GLU A 10 -4.44 9.61 10.10
CA GLU A 10 -3.86 8.26 9.97
C GLU A 10 -3.41 7.95 8.53
N ILE A 11 -4.23 8.32 7.53
CA ILE A 11 -3.87 8.14 6.12
C ILE A 11 -2.68 9.02 5.72
N THR A 12 -2.66 10.27 6.18
CA THR A 12 -1.61 11.23 5.83
C THR A 12 -0.27 10.80 6.44
N GLU A 13 -0.26 10.37 7.70
CA GLU A 13 0.91 9.84 8.39
C GLU A 13 1.40 8.53 7.75
N ALA A 14 0.50 7.58 7.52
CA ALA A 14 0.85 6.33 6.85
C ALA A 14 1.39 6.58 5.43
N GLY A 15 0.77 7.49 4.68
CA GLY A 15 1.20 7.91 3.36
C GLY A 15 2.60 8.53 3.36
N ALA A 16 2.91 9.39 4.34
CA ALA A 16 4.23 9.99 4.50
C ALA A 16 5.33 8.93 4.74
N GLY A 17 4.98 7.84 5.44
CA GLY A 17 5.87 6.71 5.73
C GLY A 17 6.12 5.75 4.56
N ILE A 18 5.41 5.88 3.42
CA ILE A 18 5.60 4.97 2.28
C ILE A 18 7.02 5.12 1.70
N PRO A 19 7.79 4.01 1.60
CA PRO A 19 9.11 4.02 0.98
C PRO A 19 9.01 4.13 -0.55
N THR A 20 9.84 4.99 -1.13
CA THR A 20 9.90 5.27 -2.57
C THR A 20 11.08 4.55 -3.23
N GLY A 21 11.13 4.52 -4.56
CA GLY A 21 12.21 3.89 -5.33
C GLY A 21 12.24 2.35 -5.24
N LYS A 22 11.11 1.73 -4.87
CA LYS A 22 10.94 0.26 -4.87
C LYS A 22 10.28 -0.18 -6.18
N ALA A 23 10.56 -1.41 -6.59
CA ALA A 23 9.86 -2.00 -7.74
C ALA A 23 8.35 -2.07 -7.46
N PRO A 24 7.49 -1.68 -8.41
CA PRO A 24 6.05 -1.76 -8.23
C PRO A 24 5.57 -3.21 -8.14
N GLY A 25 4.37 -3.38 -7.60
CA GLY A 25 3.69 -4.67 -7.61
C GLY A 25 3.29 -5.11 -9.03
N PRO A 26 2.60 -6.25 -9.16
CA PRO A 26 2.10 -6.72 -10.46
C PRO A 26 1.12 -5.76 -11.16
N ASP A 27 0.59 -4.76 -10.46
CA ASP A 27 -0.28 -3.71 -11.00
C ASP A 27 0.49 -2.58 -11.72
N GLY A 28 1.82 -2.53 -11.55
CA GLY A 28 2.67 -1.50 -12.15
C GLY A 28 2.53 -0.11 -11.50
N ILE A 29 1.80 0.03 -10.39
CA ILE A 29 1.61 1.33 -9.74
C ILE A 29 2.81 1.64 -8.83
N PRO A 30 3.55 2.73 -9.06
CA PRO A 30 4.68 3.10 -8.21
C PRO A 30 4.20 3.61 -6.84
N ALA A 31 5.02 3.39 -5.80
CA ALA A 31 4.72 3.82 -4.44
C ALA A 31 4.53 5.35 -4.33
N GLU A 32 5.21 6.11 -5.18
CA GLU A 32 5.11 7.56 -5.32
C GLU A 32 3.71 8.02 -5.74
N ALA A 33 3.00 7.23 -6.57
CA ALA A 33 1.64 7.54 -6.97
C ALA A 33 0.68 7.38 -5.78
N LEU A 34 0.83 6.31 -5.00
CA LEU A 34 0.04 6.10 -3.78
C LEU A 34 0.35 7.16 -2.72
N LYS A 35 1.63 7.53 -2.56
CA LYS A 35 2.05 8.61 -1.67
C LYS A 35 1.46 9.95 -2.06
N THR A 36 1.45 10.27 -3.36
CA THR A 36 0.78 11.46 -3.90
C THR A 36 -0.71 11.44 -3.63
N LEU A 37 -1.36 10.28 -3.81
CA LEU A 37 -2.79 10.12 -3.55
C LEU A 37 -3.10 10.32 -2.05
N ALA A 38 -2.30 9.74 -1.15
CA ALA A 38 -2.47 9.93 0.29
C ALA A 38 -2.31 11.40 0.70
N LYS A 39 -1.44 12.15 0.04
CA LYS A 39 -1.28 13.59 0.28
C LYS A 39 -2.41 14.44 -0.30
N THR A 40 -2.91 14.09 -1.48
CA THR A 40 -3.85 14.94 -2.25
C THR A 40 -5.31 14.60 -2.03
N ARG A 41 -5.62 13.34 -1.71
CA ARG A 41 -6.98 12.82 -1.50
C ARG A 41 -7.04 11.82 -0.33
N PRO A 42 -6.56 12.18 0.87
CA PRO A 42 -6.58 11.27 2.02
C PRO A 42 -7.98 10.81 2.39
N GLU A 43 -9.01 11.63 2.17
CA GLU A 43 -10.40 11.32 2.45
C GLU A 43 -10.93 10.15 1.62
N PHE A 44 -10.42 9.98 0.40
CA PHE A 44 -10.76 8.84 -0.44
C PHE A 44 -10.18 7.55 0.14
N LEU A 45 -8.90 7.56 0.50
CA LEU A 45 -8.23 6.41 1.09
C LEU A 45 -8.80 6.05 2.47
N ALA A 46 -9.16 7.03 3.30
CA ALA A 46 -9.81 6.83 4.59
C ALA A 46 -11.14 6.07 4.46
N LYS A 47 -11.97 6.46 3.47
CA LYS A 47 -13.22 5.75 3.15
C LYS A 47 -12.97 4.32 2.68
N VAL A 48 -12.00 4.12 1.79
CA VAL A 48 -11.62 2.79 1.31
C VAL A 48 -11.13 1.92 2.47
N ALA A 49 -10.15 2.40 3.24
CA ALA A 49 -9.58 1.68 4.38
C ALA A 49 -10.64 1.31 5.43
N THR A 50 -11.50 2.26 5.79
CA THR A 50 -12.63 2.02 6.71
C THR A 50 -13.54 0.90 6.21
N LYS A 51 -13.88 0.92 4.90
CA LYS A 51 -14.71 -0.14 4.30
C LYS A 51 -14.02 -1.51 4.33
N LEU A 52 -12.74 -1.57 3.98
CA LEU A 52 -11.96 -2.81 4.00
C LEU A 52 -11.89 -3.40 5.41
N LEU A 53 -11.61 -2.58 6.43
CA LEU A 53 -11.54 -3.01 7.82
C LEU A 53 -12.89 -3.48 8.34
N ARG A 54 -13.97 -2.72 8.11
CA ARG A 54 -15.33 -3.07 8.56
C ARG A 54 -15.87 -4.35 7.93
N THR A 55 -15.55 -4.59 6.66
CA THR A 55 -16.04 -5.77 5.93
C THR A 55 -15.11 -6.97 6.05
N GLY A 56 -13.88 -6.79 6.56
CA GLY A 56 -12.84 -7.81 6.54
C GLY A 56 -12.46 -8.30 5.14
N THR A 57 -12.87 -7.59 4.08
CA THR A 57 -12.72 -8.03 2.70
C THR A 57 -11.63 -7.22 2.03
N PHE A 58 -10.56 -7.89 1.60
CA PHE A 58 -9.40 -7.28 0.96
C PHE A 58 -9.23 -7.78 -0.48
N PRO A 59 -8.72 -6.94 -1.41
CA PRO A 59 -8.41 -7.38 -2.77
C PRO A 59 -7.46 -8.58 -2.75
N ARG A 60 -7.77 -9.61 -3.54
CA ARG A 60 -6.90 -10.79 -3.69
C ARG A 60 -5.58 -10.40 -4.35
N GLU A 61 -5.62 -9.36 -5.19
CA GLU A 61 -4.54 -8.66 -5.86
C GLU A 61 -3.40 -8.31 -4.90
N TRP A 62 -3.73 -7.82 -3.70
CA TRP A 62 -2.75 -7.39 -2.70
C TRP A 62 -1.94 -8.56 -2.11
N LYS A 63 -2.43 -9.79 -2.26
CA LYS A 63 -1.75 -11.01 -1.85
C LYS A 63 -0.93 -11.64 -2.98
N ARG A 64 -0.96 -11.06 -4.19
CA ARG A 64 -0.17 -11.53 -5.33
C ARG A 64 1.13 -10.73 -5.41
N GLY A 65 2.23 -11.43 -5.69
CA GLY A 65 3.54 -10.81 -5.91
C GLY A 65 4.30 -11.52 -7.02
N ARG A 66 5.19 -10.79 -7.70
CA ARG A 66 6.12 -11.36 -8.68
C ARG A 66 7.46 -11.63 -8.00
N LEU A 67 7.81 -12.90 -7.82
CA LEU A 67 9.12 -13.28 -7.30
C LEU A 67 10.16 -13.16 -8.42
N VAL A 68 11.20 -12.36 -8.17
CA VAL A 68 12.39 -12.29 -9.01
C VAL A 68 13.58 -12.62 -8.12
N LEU A 69 14.30 -13.69 -8.46
CA LEU A 69 15.50 -14.10 -7.73
C LEU A 69 16.68 -13.26 -8.23
N ILE A 70 17.26 -12.47 -7.33
CA ILE A 70 18.47 -11.69 -7.60
C ILE A 70 19.65 -12.41 -6.92
N PRO A 71 20.60 -12.97 -7.69
CA PRO A 71 21.80 -13.57 -7.14
C PRO A 71 22.60 -12.56 -6.31
N LYS A 72 23.13 -13.01 -5.15
CA LYS A 72 24.05 -12.18 -4.37
C LYS A 72 25.40 -12.11 -5.08
N ALA A 73 25.98 -10.92 -5.13
CA ALA A 73 27.32 -10.73 -5.67
C ALA A 73 28.33 -11.64 -4.96
N GLY A 74 29.21 -12.28 -5.75
CA GLY A 74 30.27 -13.16 -5.24
C GLY A 74 29.82 -14.53 -4.73
N LYS A 75 28.56 -14.92 -4.92
CA LYS A 75 28.08 -16.28 -4.62
C LYS A 75 27.80 -17.05 -5.91
N PRO A 76 28.14 -18.35 -5.98
CA PRO A 76 27.71 -19.19 -7.09
C PRO A 76 26.18 -19.24 -7.14
N LEU A 77 25.66 -19.39 -8.36
CA LEU A 77 24.24 -19.61 -8.63
C LEU A 77 23.79 -20.99 -8.14
#